data_AF-A0A644ZJK2-F1
#
_entry.id   AF-A0A644ZJK2-F1
#
_cell.length_a   1.000
_cell.length_b   1.000
_cell.length_c   1.000
_cell.angle_alpha   90.00
_cell.angle_beta   90.00
_cell.angle_gamma   90.00
#
_symmetry.space_group_name_H-M   'P 1'
#
loop_
_entity.id
_entity.type
_entity.pdbx_description
1 polymer ?
#
loop_
_entity_poly.entity_id
_entity_poly.type
_entity_poly.pdbx_seq_one_letter_code
_entity_poly.pdbx_strand_id
1 'polypeptide(L)'
;MWLPDISVEVFNGTNRFANAKSYWGWQVGISVPLFFGEQKARVASQKHSVMMAGYSRQQYEVRYNSTYEQLRNELEKYRQNIDYYQTSGKQISDELIKFATSSYEIGEIDFFRYIQSLENATQLRLDYLDNLAKYNQTVIALNYLIVE
;
A
#
# COMPACT_ATOMS: atom_id res chain seq x y z
N MET A 1 27.39 -12.14 24.26
CA MET A 1 28.73 -12.73 24.02
C MET A 1 29.72 -11.88 24.76
N TRP A 2 30.50 -12.48 25.66
CA TRP A 2 31.34 -11.77 26.63
C TRP A 2 32.79 -12.01 26.25
N LEU A 3 33.42 -11.03 25.64
CA LEU A 3 34.82 -11.10 25.27
C LEU A 3 35.49 -9.77 25.59
N PRO A 4 36.73 -9.80 26.12
CA PRO A 4 37.53 -8.60 26.22
C PRO A 4 37.76 -8.01 24.83
N ASP A 5 37.79 -6.69 24.76
CA ASP A 5 38.09 -5.98 23.52
C ASP A 5 39.61 -5.77 23.42
N ILE A 6 40.15 -5.94 22.21
CA ILE A 6 41.59 -5.76 21.94
C ILE A 6 41.73 -4.61 20.95
N SER A 7 42.45 -3.58 21.36
CA SER A 7 42.71 -2.42 20.51
C SER A 7 44.20 -2.29 20.21
N VAL A 8 44.50 -1.84 18.99
CA VAL A 8 45.86 -1.50 18.56
C VAL A 8 45.82 -0.08 18.04
N GLU A 9 46.71 0.77 18.54
CA GLU A 9 46.79 2.17 18.15
C GLU A 9 48.22 2.53 17.78
N VAL A 10 48.37 3.27 16.68
CA VAL A 10 49.65 3.85 16.23
C VAL A 10 49.49 5.36 16.28
N PHE A 11 50.42 6.04 16.93
CA PHE A 11 50.36 7.49 17.11
C PHE A 11 51.70 8.15 16.82
N ASN A 12 51.66 9.43 16.48
CA ASN A 12 52.83 10.25 16.29
C ASN A 12 52.68 11.54 17.11
N GLY A 13 53.50 11.68 18.16
CA GLY A 13 53.45 12.80 19.09
C GLY A 13 54.64 13.75 18.92
N THR A 14 54.43 15.02 19.26
CA THR A 14 55.51 16.02 19.38
C THR A 14 55.30 16.82 20.67
N ASN A 15 56.31 17.57 21.10
CA ASN A 15 56.26 18.36 22.34
C ASN A 15 56.47 19.85 22.06
N ARG A 16 56.27 20.70 23.08
CA ARG A 16 56.34 22.17 22.95
C ARG A 16 57.74 22.75 23.22
N PHE A 17 58.77 21.92 23.33
CA PHE A 17 60.13 22.39 23.62
C PHE A 17 60.85 22.86 22.35
N ALA A 18 61.82 23.76 22.49
CA ALA A 18 62.68 24.15 21.38
C ALA A 18 63.45 22.91 20.86
N ASN A 19 63.42 22.68 19.55
CA ASN A 19 63.90 21.46 18.86
C ASN A 19 63.06 20.18 19.08
N ALA A 20 61.74 20.32 19.28
CA ALA A 20 60.82 19.19 19.36
C ALA A 20 60.95 18.25 18.14
N LYS A 21 61.14 16.95 18.40
CA LYS A 21 61.15 15.89 17.39
C LYS A 21 59.81 15.16 17.39
N SER A 22 59.46 14.59 16.23
CA SER A 22 58.31 13.72 16.07
C SER A 22 58.64 12.33 16.60
N TYR A 23 57.78 11.77 17.45
CA TYR A 23 57.94 10.44 18.03
C TYR A 23 56.78 9.56 17.59
N TRP A 24 57.11 8.53 16.81
CA TRP A 24 56.17 7.49 16.44
C TRP A 24 56.14 6.40 17.52
N GLY A 25 54.95 5.97 17.89
CA GLY A 25 54.72 4.92 18.87
C GLY A 25 53.53 4.05 18.47
N TRP A 26 53.46 2.87 19.09
CA TRP A 26 52.31 1.97 18.97
C TRP A 26 51.99 1.41 20.36
N GLN A 27 50.72 1.08 20.57
CA GLN A 27 50.24 0.49 21.82
C GLN A 27 49.17 -0.56 21.54
N VAL A 28 49.10 -1.56 22.43
CA VAL A 28 48.06 -2.60 22.42
C VAL A 28 47.36 -2.57 23.76
N GLY A 29 46.04 -2.46 23.75
CA GLY A 29 45.18 -2.43 24.93
C GLY A 29 44.27 -3.64 25.00
N ILE A 30 44.00 -4.14 26.21
CA ILE A 30 42.96 -5.14 26.47
C ILE A 30 41.95 -4.50 27.44
N SER A 31 40.70 -4.42 27.03
CA SER A 31 39.60 -3.90 27.85
C SER A 31 38.77 -5.04 28.42
N VAL A 32 38.81 -5.22 29.75
CA VAL A 32 38.02 -6.24 30.47
C VAL A 32 36.86 -5.55 31.19
N PRO A 33 35.60 -5.74 30.76
CA PRO A 33 34.46 -5.16 31.45
C PRO A 33 34.25 -5.80 32.83
N LEU A 34 34.08 -4.97 33.87
CA LEU A 34 33.85 -5.41 35.26
C LEU A 34 32.36 -5.48 35.65
N PHE A 35 31.50 -4.70 34.97
CA PHE A 35 30.05 -4.66 35.17
C PHE A 35 29.32 -4.78 33.83
N PHE A 36 28.26 -5.60 33.79
CA PHE A 36 27.66 -6.07 32.53
C PHE A 36 26.20 -5.65 32.31
N GLY A 37 25.68 -4.73 33.14
CA GLY A 37 24.28 -4.30 33.07
C GLY A 37 23.90 -3.68 31.73
N GLU A 38 24.74 -2.78 31.22
CA GLU A 38 24.53 -2.10 29.93
C GLU A 38 24.52 -3.08 28.75
N GLN A 39 25.47 -4.01 28.72
CA GLN A 39 25.58 -5.01 27.65
C GLN A 39 24.38 -5.97 27.65
N LYS A 40 23.91 -6.37 28.85
CA LYS A 40 22.68 -7.18 28.99
C LYS A 40 21.45 -6.42 28.49
N ALA A 41 21.33 -5.14 28.85
CA ALA A 41 20.25 -4.29 28.37
C ALA A 41 20.29 -4.10 26.84
N ARG A 42 21.48 -3.92 26.27
CA ARG A 42 21.69 -3.82 24.81
C ARG A 42 21.26 -5.10 24.08
N VAL A 43 21.64 -6.27 24.59
CA VAL A 43 21.21 -7.57 24.01
C VAL A 43 19.70 -7.75 24.12
N ALA A 44 19.10 -7.39 25.26
CA ALA A 44 17.65 -7.45 25.43
C ALA A 44 16.93 -6.52 24.44
N SER A 45 17.41 -5.28 24.32
CA SER A 45 16.89 -4.30 23.34
C SER A 45 16.99 -4.84 21.90
N GLN A 46 18.14 -5.40 21.50
CA GLN A 46 18.30 -6.02 20.19
C GLN A 46 17.35 -7.19 19.97
N LYS A 47 17.12 -8.04 20.98
CA LYS A 47 16.12 -9.11 20.93
C LYS A 47 14.72 -8.55 20.70
N HIS A 48 14.35 -7.45 21.38
CA HIS A 48 13.09 -6.76 21.15
C HIS A 48 13.00 -6.18 19.75
N SER A 49 14.07 -5.58 19.22
CA SER A 49 14.10 -5.08 17.84
C SER A 49 13.86 -6.19 16.82
N VAL A 50 14.47 -7.37 17.01
CA VAL A 50 14.22 -8.54 16.15
C VAL A 50 12.77 -9.00 16.23
N MET A 51 12.20 -9.06 17.44
CA MET A 51 10.77 -9.41 17.61
C MET A 51 9.85 -8.38 16.94
N MET A 52 10.13 -7.09 17.08
CA MET A 52 9.38 -6.01 16.42
C MET A 52 9.46 -6.12 14.89
N ALA A 53 10.64 -6.43 14.34
CA ALA A 53 10.78 -6.67 12.90
C ALA A 53 9.94 -7.88 12.45
N GLY A 54 9.89 -8.95 13.26
CA GLY A 54 9.03 -10.11 13.03
C GLY A 54 7.55 -9.74 13.00
N TYR A 55 7.07 -8.98 14.00
CA TYR A 55 5.68 -8.51 14.03
C TYR A 55 5.35 -7.55 12.88
N SER A 56 6.28 -6.66 12.52
CA SER A 56 6.09 -5.74 11.40
C SER A 56 5.95 -6.51 10.07
N ARG A 57 6.74 -7.58 9.87
CA ARG A 57 6.61 -8.48 8.73
C ARG A 57 5.24 -9.18 8.73
N GLN A 58 4.83 -9.76 9.85
CA GLN A 58 3.54 -10.43 9.95
C GLN A 58 2.37 -9.47 9.67
N GLN A 59 2.43 -8.25 10.20
CA GLN A 59 1.43 -7.21 9.95
C GLN A 59 1.39 -6.82 8.47
N TYR A 60 2.55 -6.74 7.81
CA TYR A 60 2.62 -6.48 6.37
C TYR A 60 1.96 -7.61 5.57
N GLU A 61 2.25 -8.88 5.87
CA GLU A 61 1.63 -10.04 5.21
C GLU A 61 0.10 -10.05 5.37
N VAL A 62 -0.40 -9.76 6.59
CA VAL A 62 -1.84 -9.66 6.85
C VAL A 62 -2.47 -8.51 6.06
N ARG A 63 -1.83 -7.34 6.04
CA ARG A 63 -2.33 -6.17 5.30
C ARG A 63 -2.36 -6.46 3.80
N TYR A 64 -1.29 -7.02 3.25
CA TYR A 64 -1.18 -7.41 1.85
C TYR A 64 -2.34 -8.33 1.46
N ASN A 65 -2.54 -9.43 2.20
CA ASN A 65 -3.61 -10.39 1.93
C ASN A 65 -4.99 -9.74 2.03
N SER A 66 -5.22 -8.92 3.06
CA SER A 66 -6.48 -8.20 3.22
C SER A 66 -6.76 -7.26 2.04
N THR A 67 -5.78 -6.49 1.61
CA THR A 67 -5.92 -5.54 0.49
C THR A 67 -6.13 -6.30 -0.83
N TYR A 68 -5.40 -7.39 -1.05
CA TYR A 68 -5.57 -8.23 -2.23
C TYR A 68 -7.00 -8.78 -2.33
N GLU A 69 -7.52 -9.38 -1.25
CA GLU A 69 -8.88 -9.92 -1.22
C GLU A 69 -9.94 -8.82 -1.38
N GLN A 70 -9.74 -7.64 -0.79
CA GLN A 70 -10.63 -6.49 -0.98
C GLN A 70 -10.72 -6.09 -2.45
N LEU A 71 -9.57 -5.90 -3.11
CA LEU A 71 -9.50 -5.51 -4.51
C LEU A 71 -10.09 -6.59 -5.43
N ARG A 72 -9.86 -7.88 -5.13
CA ARG A 72 -10.46 -8.99 -5.89
C ARG A 72 -11.99 -8.99 -5.81
N ASN A 73 -12.54 -8.76 -4.62
CA ASN A 73 -13.99 -8.68 -4.42
C ASN A 73 -14.59 -7.45 -5.12
N GLU A 74 -13.92 -6.30 -5.07
CA GLU A 74 -14.35 -5.10 -5.79
C GLU A 74 -14.35 -5.30 -7.30
N LEU A 75 -13.29 -5.92 -7.82
CA LEU A 75 -13.16 -6.23 -9.25
C LEU A 75 -14.33 -7.09 -9.73
N GLU A 76 -14.65 -8.15 -8.99
CA GLU A 76 -15.74 -9.06 -9.32
C GLU A 76 -17.11 -8.36 -9.26
N LYS A 77 -17.33 -7.51 -8.24
CA LYS A 77 -18.54 -6.68 -8.14
C LYS A 77 -18.71 -5.77 -9.36
N TYR A 78 -17.65 -5.06 -9.77
CA TYR A 78 -17.72 -4.19 -10.95
C TYR A 78 -17.93 -5.00 -12.23
N ARG A 79 -17.28 -6.17 -12.35
CA ARG A 79 -17.48 -7.08 -13.49
C ARG A 79 -18.94 -7.52 -13.62
N GLN A 80 -19.58 -7.90 -12.52
CA GLN A 80 -20.99 -8.32 -12.54
C GLN A 80 -21.93 -7.19 -12.99
N ASN A 81 -21.68 -5.96 -12.55
CA ASN A 81 -22.47 -4.80 -12.99
C ASN A 81 -22.25 -4.46 -14.47
N ILE A 82 -21.02 -4.60 -14.97
CA ILE A 82 -20.67 -4.45 -16.39
C ILE A 82 -21.40 -5.52 -17.21
N ASP A 83 -21.32 -6.79 -16.80
CA ASP A 83 -21.97 -7.91 -17.47
C ASP A 83 -23.49 -7.73 -17.48
N TYR A 84 -24.10 -7.28 -16.38
CA TYR A 84 -25.53 -6.98 -16.31
C TYR A 84 -25.97 -5.97 -17.37
N TYR A 85 -25.24 -4.85 -17.50
CA TYR A 85 -25.59 -3.82 -18.47
C TYR A 85 -25.40 -4.33 -19.91
N GLN A 86 -24.31 -5.05 -20.18
CA GLN A 86 -24.01 -5.59 -21.51
C GLN A 86 -25.00 -6.66 -21.94
N THR A 87 -25.53 -7.45 -21.00
CA THR A 87 -26.45 -8.57 -21.29
C THR A 87 -27.91 -8.15 -21.33
N SER A 88 -28.35 -7.22 -20.48
CA SER A 88 -29.76 -6.84 -20.37
C SER A 88 -30.00 -5.34 -20.16
N GLY A 89 -29.18 -4.67 -19.34
CA GLY A 89 -29.41 -3.26 -18.98
C GLY A 89 -29.46 -2.32 -20.17
N LYS A 90 -28.62 -2.54 -21.19
CA LYS A 90 -28.65 -1.74 -22.43
C LYS A 90 -29.98 -1.87 -23.17
N GLN A 91 -30.48 -3.10 -23.33
CA GLN A 91 -31.77 -3.33 -24.00
C GLN A 91 -32.92 -2.69 -23.22
N ILE A 92 -32.91 -2.82 -21.89
CA ILE A 92 -33.91 -2.19 -21.02
C ILE A 92 -33.89 -0.66 -21.18
N SER A 93 -32.72 -0.03 -21.19
CA SER A 93 -32.59 1.42 -21.45
C SER A 93 -33.16 1.81 -22.82
N ASP A 94 -32.80 1.06 -23.87
CA ASP A 94 -33.23 1.34 -25.24
C ASP A 94 -34.77 1.19 -25.38
N GLU A 95 -35.36 0.17 -24.76
CA GLU A 95 -36.81 -0.06 -24.75
C GLU A 95 -37.56 1.00 -23.93
N LEU A 96 -37.02 1.41 -22.78
CA LEU A 96 -37.61 2.45 -21.94
C LEU A 96 -37.71 3.78 -22.68
N ILE A 97 -36.64 4.19 -23.38
CA ILE A 97 -36.64 5.42 -24.19
C ILE A 97 -37.68 5.29 -25.31
N LYS A 98 -37.69 4.17 -26.03
CA LYS A 98 -38.63 3.94 -27.13
C LYS A 98 -40.09 4.01 -26.67
N PHE A 99 -40.43 3.32 -25.60
CA PHE A 99 -41.78 3.31 -25.04
C PHE A 99 -42.19 4.70 -24.55
N ALA A 100 -41.35 5.35 -23.74
CA ALA A 100 -41.65 6.68 -23.22
C ALA A 100 -41.84 7.72 -24.33
N THR A 101 -41.02 7.67 -25.39
CA THR A 101 -41.15 8.55 -26.56
C THR A 101 -42.49 8.33 -27.25
N SER A 102 -42.81 7.07 -27.58
CA SER A 102 -44.07 6.75 -28.27
C SER A 102 -45.31 7.10 -27.43
N SER A 103 -45.30 6.79 -26.13
CA SER A 103 -46.43 7.09 -25.23
C SER A 103 -46.61 8.59 -25.04
N TYR A 104 -45.54 9.38 -25.05
CA TYR A 104 -45.64 10.84 -24.98
C TYR A 104 -46.21 11.42 -26.29
N GLU A 105 -45.75 10.94 -27.45
CA GLU A 105 -46.23 11.39 -28.76
C GLU A 105 -47.73 11.14 -28.97
N ILE A 106 -48.26 10.03 -28.47
CA ILE A 106 -49.70 9.72 -28.54
C ILE A 106 -50.51 10.31 -27.37
N GLY A 107 -49.86 11.01 -26.44
CA GLY A 107 -50.51 11.67 -25.30
C GLY A 107 -50.93 10.73 -24.15
N GLU A 108 -50.42 9.50 -24.10
CA GLU A 108 -50.68 8.53 -23.02
C GLU A 108 -49.96 8.93 -21.71
N ILE A 109 -48.77 9.52 -21.81
CA ILE A 109 -48.02 10.05 -20.67
C ILE A 109 -47.75 11.55 -20.83
N ASP A 110 -47.62 12.25 -19.72
CA ASP A 110 -47.21 13.65 -19.70
C ASP A 110 -45.69 13.84 -19.91
N PHE A 111 -45.29 15.09 -20.13
CA PHE A 111 -43.89 15.47 -20.33
C PHE A 111 -43.00 15.11 -19.14
N PHE A 112 -43.51 15.18 -17.90
CA PHE A 112 -42.72 14.89 -16.72
C PHE A 112 -42.32 13.40 -16.66
N ARG A 113 -43.28 12.50 -16.92
CA ARG A 113 -43.03 11.04 -17.00
C ARG A 113 -42.09 10.67 -18.13
N TYR A 114 -42.17 11.38 -19.25
CA TYR A 114 -41.24 11.21 -20.37
C TYR A 114 -39.80 11.52 -19.94
N ILE A 115 -39.56 12.70 -19.35
CA ILE A 115 -38.22 13.11 -18.88
C ILE A 115 -37.70 12.13 -17.82
N GLN A 116 -38.52 11.72 -16.85
CA GLN A 116 -38.10 10.75 -15.83
C GLN A 116 -37.65 9.41 -16.46
N SER A 117 -38.29 8.96 -17.53
CA SER A 117 -37.91 7.73 -18.25
C SER A 117 -36.57 7.88 -18.96
N LEU A 118 -36.33 9.03 -19.60
CA LEU A 118 -35.04 9.35 -20.22
C LEU A 118 -33.92 9.44 -19.19
N GLU A 119 -34.18 10.07 -18.04
CA GLU A 119 -33.23 10.15 -16.93
C GLU A 119 -32.86 8.77 -16.41
N ASN A 120 -33.85 7.90 -16.18
CA ASN A 120 -33.62 6.51 -15.74
C ASN A 120 -32.78 5.72 -16.76
N ALA A 121 -33.11 5.82 -18.05
CA ALA A 121 -32.35 5.13 -19.11
C ALA A 121 -30.91 5.64 -19.20
N THR A 122 -30.72 6.96 -19.03
CA THR A 122 -29.41 7.62 -19.02
C THR A 122 -28.60 7.21 -17.78
N GLN A 123 -29.23 7.14 -16.62
CA GLN A 123 -28.58 6.74 -15.36
C GLN A 123 -28.01 5.32 -15.47
N LEU A 124 -28.77 4.37 -16.04
CA LEU A 124 -28.26 3.02 -16.30
C LEU A 124 -26.96 3.01 -17.12
N ARG A 125 -26.86 3.89 -18.13
CA ARG A 125 -25.64 4.02 -18.94
C ARG A 125 -24.50 4.66 -18.16
N LEU A 126 -24.79 5.68 -17.33
CA LEU A 126 -23.79 6.30 -16.48
C LEU A 126 -23.23 5.32 -15.45
N ASP A 127 -24.11 4.54 -14.81
CA ASP A 127 -23.72 3.52 -13.85
C ASP A 127 -22.81 2.48 -14.50
N TYR A 128 -23.11 2.03 -15.72
CA TYR A 128 -22.23 1.15 -16.48
C TYR A 128 -20.83 1.74 -16.71
N LEU A 129 -20.76 2.99 -17.17
CA LEU A 129 -19.48 3.66 -17.45
C LEU A 129 -18.66 3.87 -16.18
N ASP A 130 -19.30 4.20 -15.06
CA ASP A 130 -18.67 4.31 -13.75
C ASP A 130 -18.13 2.95 -13.27
N ASN A 131 -18.92 1.87 -13.39
CA ASN A 131 -18.44 0.53 -13.07
C ASN A 131 -17.26 0.11 -13.96
N LEU A 132 -17.27 0.45 -15.25
CA LEU A 132 -16.17 0.18 -16.17
C LEU A 132 -14.89 0.95 -15.76
N ALA A 133 -15.02 2.22 -15.40
CA ALA A 133 -13.91 3.02 -14.92
C ALA A 133 -13.32 2.45 -13.63
N LYS A 134 -14.18 2.10 -12.66
CA LYS A 134 -13.78 1.49 -11.38
C LYS A 134 -13.13 0.12 -11.57
N TYR A 135 -13.68 -0.72 -12.44
CA TYR A 135 -13.06 -2.00 -12.80
C TYR A 135 -11.62 -1.80 -13.28
N ASN A 136 -11.40 -0.87 -14.23
CA ASN A 136 -10.07 -0.59 -14.77
C ASN A 136 -9.11 -0.06 -13.69
N GLN A 137 -9.58 0.83 -12.81
CA GLN A 137 -8.78 1.31 -11.68
C GLN A 137 -8.41 0.18 -10.71
N THR A 138 -9.34 -0.73 -10.41
CA THR A 138 -9.08 -1.90 -9.56
C THR A 138 -8.09 -2.87 -10.21
N VAL A 139 -8.15 -3.08 -11.52
CA VAL A 139 -7.13 -3.87 -12.26
C VAL A 139 -5.75 -3.23 -12.11
N ILE A 140 -5.64 -1.92 -12.27
CA ILE A 140 -4.37 -1.19 -12.09
C ILE A 140 -3.86 -1.35 -10.66
N ALA A 141 -4.72 -1.21 -9.65
CA ALA A 141 -4.36 -1.38 -8.24
C ALA A 141 -3.89 -2.81 -7.92
N LEU A 142 -4.56 -3.83 -8.46
CA LEU A 142 -4.13 -5.23 -8.33
C LEU A 142 -2.76 -5.46 -8.96
N ASN A 143 -2.54 -4.94 -10.18
CA ASN A 143 -1.26 -5.07 -10.86
C ASN A 143 -0.13 -4.38 -10.08
N TYR A 144 -0.40 -3.20 -9.51
CA TYR A 144 0.55 -2.50 -8.66
C TYR A 144 0.91 -3.32 -7.42
N LEU A 145 -0.08 -3.91 -6.75
CA LEU A 145 0.12 -4.76 -5.56
C LEU A 145 0.94 -6.02 -5.85
N ILE A 146 0.84 -6.61 -7.06
CA ILE A 146 1.58 -7.81 -7.45
C ILE A 146 3.05 -7.51 -7.83
N VAL A 147 3.33 -6.28 -8.28
CA VAL A 147 4.67 -5.87 -8.73
C VAL A 147 5.55 -5.35 -7.58
N GLU A 148 4.96 -4.87 -6.49
CA GLU A 148 5.67 -4.60 -5.22
C GLU A 148 6.18 -5.88 -4.54
#